data_AF-A0A7V4G1A8-F1
#
_entry.id   AF-A0A7V4G1A8-F1
#
_cell.length_a   1.000
_cell.length_b   1.000
_cell.length_c   1.000
_cell.angle_alpha   90.00
_cell.angle_beta   90.00
_cell.angle_gamma   90.00
#
_symmetry.space_group_name_H-M   'P 1'
#
loop_
_entity.id
_entity.type
_entity.pdbx_description
1 polymer ?
#
loop_
_entity_poly.entity_id
_entity_poly.type
_entity_poly.pdbx_seq_one_letter_code
_entity_poly.pdbx_strand_id
1 'polypeptide(L)'
;MIRSLLRSARLRLVEADEVARPQPPLPWLDPPPGPWTVERAYRYCEDFARAHQENFPVASHFVPRALRPHVIALYAFVRAADDFADEPQYEGHRTQAMDTWQDEL
;
A
#
# COMPACT_ATOMS: atom_id res chain seq x y z
N MET A 1 45.89 4.48 -29.84
CA MET A 1 44.45 4.31 -29.57
C MET A 1 43.91 5.62 -28.98
N ILE A 2 42.80 6.10 -29.55
CA ILE A 2 41.84 7.11 -29.05
C ILE A 2 42.27 8.59 -29.02
N ARG A 3 41.77 9.30 -30.06
CA ARG A 3 41.60 10.76 -30.21
C ARG A 3 40.48 11.22 -29.25
N SER A 4 40.63 12.22 -28.38
CA SER A 4 40.67 13.67 -28.63
C SER A 4 39.37 14.24 -29.24
N LEU A 5 38.77 15.18 -28.46
CA LEU A 5 38.09 16.43 -28.87
C LEU A 5 36.55 16.56 -28.86
N LEU A 6 36.14 17.62 -28.12
CA LEU A 6 35.02 18.57 -28.33
C LEU A 6 33.67 18.19 -27.69
N ARG A 7 33.27 18.88 -26.61
CA ARG A 7 32.71 20.25 -26.51
C ARG A 7 31.19 20.29 -26.72
N SER A 8 30.54 20.77 -25.66
CA SER A 8 29.42 21.70 -25.66
C SER A 8 28.01 21.21 -26.04
N ALA A 9 27.12 21.47 -25.07
CA ALA A 9 25.73 21.84 -25.25
C ALA A 9 24.72 20.75 -25.62
N ARG A 10 24.07 20.21 -24.58
CA ARG A 10 22.62 20.00 -24.57
C ARG A 10 22.17 19.78 -23.12
N LEU A 11 22.02 20.84 -22.33
CA LEU A 11 20.68 21.36 -22.02
C LEU A 11 19.57 20.70 -22.85
N ARG A 12 18.90 19.70 -22.28
CA ARG A 12 17.45 19.41 -22.37
C ARG A 12 17.18 18.06 -21.70
N LEU A 13 16.39 18.12 -20.63
CA LEU A 13 15.32 17.16 -20.35
C LEU A 13 15.77 15.70 -20.25
N VAL A 14 16.24 15.29 -19.08
CA VAL A 14 15.70 14.05 -18.53
C VAL A 14 14.66 14.52 -17.54
N GLU A 15 13.41 14.31 -17.95
CA GLU A 15 12.20 14.67 -17.24
C GLU A 15 12.24 14.24 -15.77
N ALA A 16 11.50 15.01 -14.98
CA ALA A 16 11.23 14.77 -13.58
C ALA A 16 11.17 13.29 -13.23
N ASP A 17 12.06 12.91 -12.32
CA ASP A 17 11.68 12.09 -11.19
C ASP A 17 10.92 10.82 -11.60
N GLU A 18 11.61 9.99 -12.38
CA GLU A 18 11.38 8.54 -12.41
C GLU A 18 11.81 7.93 -11.06
N VAL A 19 11.34 8.51 -9.96
CA VAL A 19 11.14 7.79 -8.71
C VAL A 19 10.01 6.83 -9.05
N ALA A 20 10.40 5.69 -9.61
CA ALA A 20 9.61 4.47 -9.59
C ALA A 20 9.38 4.13 -8.12
N ARG A 21 8.43 4.85 -7.51
CA ARG A 21 7.98 4.66 -6.16
C ARG A 21 7.44 3.24 -6.10
N PRO A 22 7.70 2.52 -4.98
CA PRO A 22 7.14 1.19 -4.77
C PRO A 22 5.65 1.23 -5.10
N GLN A 23 5.18 0.23 -5.87
CA GLN A 23 3.77 0.12 -6.25
C GLN A 23 2.92 0.25 -4.99
N PRO A 24 1.80 0.99 -5.04
CA PRO A 24 0.93 1.13 -3.88
C PRO A 24 0.59 -0.26 -3.36
N PRO A 25 0.39 -0.41 -2.04
CA PRO A 25 -0.17 -1.66 -1.56
C PRO A 25 -1.49 -1.88 -2.29
N LEU A 26 -1.79 -3.15 -2.60
CA LEU A 26 -2.96 -3.64 -3.34
C LEU A 26 -4.16 -2.66 -3.33
N PRO A 27 -4.86 -2.43 -4.46
CA PRO A 27 -6.08 -1.60 -4.47
C PRO A 27 -7.12 -2.24 -3.55
N TRP A 28 -7.15 -1.81 -2.29
CA TRP A 28 -7.86 -2.48 -1.21
C TRP A 28 -9.36 -2.16 -1.23
N LEU A 29 -9.77 -1.12 -1.98
CA LEU A 29 -11.16 -0.87 -2.39
C LEU A 29 -11.67 -1.83 -3.47
N ASP A 30 -10.79 -2.65 -4.06
CA ASP A 30 -11.18 -3.55 -5.14
C ASP A 30 -10.82 -5.00 -4.79
N PRO A 31 -11.37 -5.54 -3.68
CA PRO A 31 -11.15 -6.93 -3.35
C PRO A 31 -11.81 -7.79 -4.45
N PRO A 32 -11.14 -8.85 -4.94
CA PRO A 32 -11.61 -9.59 -6.10
C PRO A 32 -13.02 -10.17 -5.86
N PRO A 33 -13.95 -10.03 -6.81
CA PRO A 33 -15.32 -10.47 -6.62
C PRO A 33 -15.41 -11.98 -6.38
N GLY A 34 -16.42 -12.39 -5.61
CA GLY A 34 -16.73 -13.80 -5.39
C GLY A 34 -17.41 -14.02 -4.05
N PRO A 35 -17.74 -15.28 -3.72
CA PRO A 35 -18.27 -15.58 -2.40
C PRO A 35 -17.21 -15.26 -1.35
N TRP A 36 -17.60 -14.41 -0.40
CA TRP A 36 -16.81 -14.10 0.78
C TRP A 36 -17.20 -15.05 1.91
N THR A 37 -16.24 -15.82 2.39
CA THR A 37 -16.32 -16.52 3.67
C THR A 37 -15.39 -15.82 4.67
N VAL A 38 -15.60 -16.06 5.96
CA VAL A 38 -14.74 -15.49 7.02
C VAL A 38 -13.29 -15.89 6.81
N GLU A 39 -13.03 -17.13 6.39
CA GLU A 39 -11.67 -17.63 6.12
C GLU A 39 -11.03 -16.91 4.94
N ARG A 40 -11.80 -16.62 3.87
CA ARG A 40 -11.31 -15.88 2.71
C ARG A 40 -11.02 -14.43 3.06
N ALA A 41 -11.86 -13.80 3.89
CA ALA A 41 -11.65 -12.45 4.39
C ALA A 41 -10.37 -12.37 5.23
N TYR A 42 -10.16 -13.31 6.17
CA TYR A 42 -8.91 -13.33 6.96
C TYR A 42 -7.67 -13.52 6.11
N ARG A 43 -7.72 -14.42 5.11
CA ARG A 43 -6.58 -14.58 4.20
C ARG A 43 -6.27 -13.30 3.43
N TYR A 44 -7.29 -12.58 2.97
CA TYR A 44 -7.11 -11.30 2.30
C TYR A 44 -6.44 -10.27 3.23
N CYS A 45 -6.89 -10.16 4.49
CA CYS A 45 -6.25 -9.28 5.48
C CYS A 45 -4.81 -9.69 5.79
N GLU A 46 -4.49 -10.99 5.82
CA GLU A 46 -3.13 -11.49 6.01
C GLU A 46 -2.21 -11.12 4.84
N ASP A 47 -2.68 -11.31 3.60
CA ASP A 47 -1.94 -10.97 2.39
C ASP A 47 -1.68 -9.45 2.34
N PHE A 48 -2.71 -8.65 2.65
CA PHE A 48 -2.61 -7.21 2.81
C PHE A 48 -1.55 -6.83 3.86
N ALA A 49 -1.64 -7.42 5.06
CA ALA A 49 -0.74 -7.08 6.16
C ALA A 49 0.73 -7.47 5.88
N ARG A 50 0.95 -8.51 5.06
CA ARG A 50 2.31 -8.90 4.61
C ARG A 50 2.86 -7.99 3.52
N ALA A 51 1.99 -7.44 2.67
CA ALA A 51 2.39 -6.51 1.61
C ALA A 51 2.85 -5.16 2.19
N HIS A 52 2.24 -4.73 3.30
CA HIS A 52 2.70 -3.57 4.07
C HIS A 52 3.96 -3.98 4.83
N GLN A 53 5.13 -3.54 4.37
CA GLN A 53 6.46 -3.91 4.87
C GLN A 53 6.76 -3.34 6.26
N GLU A 54 5.92 -3.65 7.24
CA GLU A 54 6.11 -3.30 8.64
C GLU A 54 6.39 -4.54 9.49
N ASN A 55 6.94 -4.35 10.69
CA ASN A 55 7.17 -5.42 11.66
C ASN A 55 5.85 -6.01 12.21
N PHE A 56 4.68 -5.60 11.72
CA PHE A 56 3.39 -5.97 12.29
C PHE A 56 3.08 -7.49 12.22
N PRO A 57 3.36 -8.21 11.10
CA PRO A 57 3.29 -9.66 11.10
C PRO A 57 4.21 -10.28 12.17
N VAL A 58 5.36 -9.66 12.48
CA VAL A 58 6.25 -10.11 13.56
C VAL A 58 5.62 -9.85 14.93
N ALA A 59 5.11 -8.65 15.19
CA ALA A 59 4.47 -8.29 16.46
C ALA A 59 3.23 -9.16 16.77
N SER A 60 2.47 -9.57 15.75
CA SER A 60 1.33 -10.46 15.92
C SER A 60 1.70 -11.86 16.44
N HIS A 61 2.98 -12.28 16.40
CA HIS A 61 3.40 -13.56 16.99
C HIS A 61 3.28 -13.57 18.52
N PHE A 62 3.31 -12.40 19.17
CA PHE A 62 3.08 -12.26 20.61
C PHE A 62 1.60 -12.38 21.02
N VAL A 63 0.68 -12.34 20.06
CA VAL A 63 -0.75 -12.56 20.27
C VAL A 63 -1.05 -14.06 20.29
N PRO A 64 -1.94 -14.57 21.18
CA PRO A 64 -2.40 -15.95 21.16
C PRO A 64 -2.87 -16.38 19.78
N ARG A 65 -2.49 -17.58 19.33
CA ARG A 65 -2.72 -18.06 17.95
C ARG A 65 -4.18 -17.92 17.49
N ALA A 66 -5.14 -18.17 18.36
CA ALA A 66 -6.56 -18.07 18.05
C ALA A 66 -7.02 -16.63 17.76
N LEU A 67 -6.35 -15.61 18.29
CA LEU A 67 -6.74 -14.21 18.14
C LEU A 67 -6.03 -13.49 16.98
N ARG A 68 -4.96 -14.08 16.44
CA ARG A 68 -4.15 -13.45 15.38
C ARG A 68 -4.96 -13.04 14.15
N PRO A 69 -5.88 -13.86 13.61
CA PRO A 69 -6.64 -13.46 12.42
C PRO A 69 -7.50 -12.21 12.67
N HIS A 70 -8.08 -12.08 13.87
CA HIS A 70 -8.88 -10.92 14.26
C HIS A 70 -8.03 -9.66 14.38
N VAL A 71 -6.86 -9.76 15.01
CA VAL A 71 -5.93 -8.63 15.14
C VAL A 71 -5.39 -8.20 13.78
N ILE A 72 -5.09 -9.16 12.89
CA ILE A 72 -4.63 -8.87 11.54
C ILE A 72 -5.73 -8.19 10.71
N ALA A 73 -6.99 -8.63 10.85
CA ALA A 73 -8.12 -7.97 10.19
C ALA A 73 -8.29 -6.52 10.67
N LEU A 74 -8.19 -6.28 11.98
CA LEU A 74 -8.23 -4.92 12.53
C LEU A 74 -7.06 -4.06 12.02
N TYR A 75 -5.85 -4.61 11.98
CA TYR A 75 -4.70 -3.91 11.42
C TYR A 75 -4.91 -3.56 9.95
N ALA A 76 -5.40 -4.49 9.14
CA ALA A 76 -5.68 -4.25 7.73
C ALA A 76 -6.68 -3.09 7.55
N PHE A 77 -7.73 -3.07 8.38
CA PHE A 77 -8.72 -1.99 8.36
C PHE A 77 -8.12 -0.63 8.71
N VAL A 78 -7.34 -0.55 9.80
CA VAL A 78 -6.75 0.72 10.26
C VAL A 78 -5.65 1.20 9.31
N ARG A 79 -4.81 0.30 8.79
CA ARG A 79 -3.73 0.66 7.88
C ARG A 79 -4.27 1.16 6.53
N ALA A 80 -5.37 0.60 6.04
CA ALA A 80 -6.05 1.14 4.87
C ALA A 80 -6.53 2.59 5.11
N ALA A 81 -7.08 2.88 6.29
CA ALA A 81 -7.48 4.23 6.66
C ALA A 81 -6.27 5.21 6.71
N ASP A 82 -5.15 4.73 7.24
CA ASP A 82 -3.88 5.45 7.33
C ASP A 82 -3.27 5.75 5.95
N ASP A 83 -3.33 4.80 5.01
CA ASP A 83 -2.88 5.01 3.62
C ASP A 83 -3.59 6.21 2.98
N PHE A 84 -4.89 6.43 3.24
CA PHE A 84 -5.58 7.61 2.73
C PHE A 84 -5.01 8.92 3.26
N ALA A 85 -4.56 8.91 4.51
CA ALA A 85 -4.06 10.10 5.17
C ALA A 85 -2.65 10.43 4.69
N ASP A 86 -1.81 9.42 4.50
CA ASP A 86 -0.37 9.62 4.33
C ASP A 86 0.10 9.50 2.88
N GLU A 87 -0.54 8.67 2.06
CA GLU A 87 -0.02 8.39 0.72
C GLU A 87 -0.28 9.54 -0.28
N PRO A 88 0.72 9.94 -1.08
CA PRO A 88 0.59 11.05 -2.02
C PRO A 88 -0.52 10.88 -3.06
N GLN A 89 -0.90 9.64 -3.40
CA GLN A 89 -1.98 9.42 -4.37
C GLN A 89 -3.34 9.95 -3.91
N TYR A 90 -3.55 10.17 -2.61
CA TYR A 90 -4.82 10.67 -2.07
C TYR A 90 -4.85 12.19 -1.86
N GLU A 91 -3.77 12.90 -2.23
CA GLU A 91 -3.70 14.36 -2.11
C GLU A 91 -4.88 15.04 -2.84
N GLY A 92 -5.50 16.02 -2.17
CA GLY A 92 -6.70 16.70 -2.68
C GLY A 92 -8.02 15.92 -2.58
N HIS A 93 -8.02 14.64 -2.19
CA HIS A 93 -9.25 13.85 -2.03
C HIS A 93 -9.25 12.89 -0.82
N ARG A 94 -8.31 13.04 0.12
CA ARG A 94 -8.22 12.25 1.36
C ARG A 94 -9.55 12.11 2.10
N THR A 95 -10.27 13.23 2.29
CA THR A 95 -11.57 13.25 2.99
C THR A 95 -12.62 12.39 2.26
N GLN A 96 -12.71 12.51 0.93
CA GLN A 96 -13.65 11.70 0.15
C GLN A 96 -13.32 10.21 0.25
N ALA A 97 -12.03 9.87 0.20
CA ALA A 97 -11.57 8.49 0.33
C ALA A 97 -11.90 7.91 1.70
N MET A 98 -11.71 8.70 2.77
CA MET A 98 -12.08 8.34 4.15
C MET A 98 -13.60 8.20 4.32
N ASP A 99 -14.40 9.10 3.74
CA ASP A 99 -15.86 9.03 3.78
C ASP A 99 -16.37 7.75 3.11
N THR A 100 -15.79 7.42 1.95
CA THR A 100 -16.13 6.18 1.21
C THR A 100 -15.81 4.95 2.05
N TRP A 101 -14.67 4.94 2.73
CA TRP A 101 -14.27 3.85 3.62
C TRP A 101 -15.18 3.67 4.82
N GLN A 102 -15.66 4.78 5.39
CA GLN A 102 -16.60 4.75 6.50
C GLN A 102 -17.96 4.18 6.07
N ASP A 103 -18.41 4.48 4.85
CA ASP A 103 -19.70 4.04 4.33
C ASP A 103 -19.75 2.52 4.02
N GLU A 104 -18.61 1.84 3.95
CA GLU A 104 -18.50 0.40 3.67
C GLU A 104 -18.58 -0.52 4.91
N LEU A 105 -18.67 0.04 6.13
CA LEU A 105 -18.76 -0.68 7.40
C LEU A 105 -20.19 -1.10 7.79
#